data_AF-A0A3Q1CLJ6-F1
#
_entry.id   AF-A0A3Q1CLJ6-F1
#
_cell.length_a   1.000
_cell.length_b   1.000
_cell.length_c   1.000
_cell.angle_alpha   90.00
_cell.angle_beta   90.00
_cell.angle_gamma   90.00
#
_symmetry.space_group_name_H-M   'P 1'
#
loop_
_entity.id
_entity.type
_entity.pdbx_description
1 polymer ?
#
loop_
_entity_poly.entity_id
_entity_poly.type
_entity_poly.pdbx_seq_one_letter_code
_entity_poly.pdbx_strand_id
1 'polypeptide(L)'
;MVLCEDGECSVCLLPYSRMDRIPRVLHCRHTFCDPCLETMSQVRSGLMTVGCPLCRRVTCIGRGLSLQEALWVNNKLWEQIPEEEEEEEEDEEEGDGLKGKSEEERMQAKQQPSSQAGWWVHESKHSHRRTN
;
A
#
# COMPACT_ATOMS: atom_id res chain seq x y z
N MET A 1 20.74 -2.99 31.13
CA MET A 1 20.90 -2.44 29.77
C MET A 1 19.89 -3.15 28.90
N VAL A 2 19.01 -2.42 28.21
CA VAL A 2 18.07 -3.06 27.28
C VAL A 2 18.87 -3.40 26.04
N LEU A 3 19.10 -4.70 25.82
CA LEU A 3 19.66 -5.22 24.58
C LEU A 3 18.48 -5.27 23.60
N CYS A 4 18.14 -4.16 22.96
CA CYS A 4 17.30 -4.27 21.77
C CYS A 4 18.13 -5.03 20.75
N GLU A 5 17.70 -6.24 20.37
CA GLU A 5 18.38 -7.05 19.37
C GLU A 5 18.51 -6.27 18.07
N ASP A 6 19.62 -6.46 17.35
CA ASP A 6 19.98 -5.70 16.15
C ASP A 6 18.95 -5.83 15.00
N GLY A 7 17.89 -6.62 15.15
CA GLY A 7 16.81 -6.85 14.18
C GLY A 7 15.41 -6.40 14.64
N GLU A 8 15.28 -5.69 15.74
CA GLU A 8 13.97 -5.32 16.32
C GLU A 8 13.75 -3.80 16.40
N CYS A 9 12.49 -3.41 16.31
CA CYS A 9 12.11 -2.01 16.47
C CYS A 9 12.04 -1.60 17.96
N SER A 10 12.82 -0.61 18.37
CA SER A 10 12.82 -0.10 19.76
C SER A 10 11.51 0.52 20.27
N VAL A 11 10.51 0.73 19.41
CA VAL A 11 9.19 1.30 19.79
C VAL A 11 8.17 0.21 20.09
N CYS A 12 8.00 -0.74 19.17
CA CYS A 12 7.04 -1.84 19.33
C CYS A 12 7.66 -3.13 19.86
N LEU A 13 9.00 -3.22 19.91
CA LEU A 13 9.77 -4.40 20.32
C LEU A 13 9.41 -5.65 19.50
N LEU A 14 9.18 -5.45 18.20
CA LEU A 14 8.88 -6.52 17.25
C LEU A 14 9.97 -6.58 16.18
N PRO A 15 10.22 -7.77 15.62
CA PRO A 15 11.20 -7.94 14.54
C PRO A 15 10.77 -7.20 13.27
N TYR A 16 11.76 -6.78 12.49
CA TYR A 16 11.52 -6.20 11.17
C TYR A 16 11.11 -7.28 10.16
N SER A 17 10.23 -6.92 9.22
CA SER A 17 9.75 -7.79 8.14
C SER A 17 9.81 -7.03 6.80
N ARG A 18 9.92 -7.76 5.70
CA ARG A 18 9.96 -7.16 4.35
C ARG A 18 8.62 -6.66 3.87
N MET A 19 7.51 -7.12 4.46
CA MET A 19 6.16 -6.77 4.06
C MET A 19 5.58 -5.67 4.96
N ASP A 20 5.37 -5.96 6.25
CA ASP A 20 4.59 -5.07 7.12
C ASP A 20 5.42 -4.17 8.03
N ARG A 21 6.69 -4.54 8.29
CA ARG A 21 7.54 -3.87 9.30
C ARG A 21 8.87 -3.46 8.69
N ILE A 22 8.79 -2.69 7.63
CA ILE A 22 9.97 -2.21 6.90
C ILE A 22 10.78 -1.25 7.80
N PRO A 23 12.10 -1.48 7.99
CA PRO A 23 12.95 -0.61 8.79
C PRO A 23 13.28 0.69 8.04
N ARG A 24 12.70 1.82 8.47
CA ARG A 24 12.88 3.14 7.86
C ARG A 24 13.82 4.03 8.68
N VAL A 25 14.70 4.76 8.00
CA VAL A 25 15.74 5.62 8.58
C VAL A 25 15.29 7.07 8.58
N LEU A 26 15.22 7.68 9.77
CA LEU A 26 14.98 9.11 9.91
C LEU A 26 16.21 9.94 9.54
N HIS A 27 16.06 11.26 9.32
CA HIS A 27 17.18 12.16 9.00
C HIS A 27 18.29 12.18 10.07
N CYS A 28 17.96 11.78 11.30
CA CYS A 28 18.91 11.62 12.39
C CYS A 28 19.67 10.29 12.42
N ARG A 29 19.50 9.43 11.39
CA ARG A 29 20.11 8.09 11.24
C ARG A 29 19.62 7.02 12.22
N HIS A 30 18.55 7.28 12.98
CA HIS A 30 17.87 6.24 13.75
C HIS A 30 16.83 5.51 12.90
N THR A 31 16.65 4.21 13.17
CA THR A 31 15.77 3.33 12.40
C THR A 31 14.57 2.88 13.23
N PHE A 32 13.38 2.88 12.63
CA PHE A 32 12.15 2.40 13.26
C PHE A 32 11.26 1.71 12.23
N CYS A 33 10.30 0.93 12.70
CA CYS A 33 9.35 0.25 11.83
C CYS A 33 8.39 1.26 11.16
N ASP A 34 8.03 1.03 9.90
CA ASP A 34 7.08 1.89 9.16
C ASP A 34 5.77 2.18 9.92
N PRO A 35 5.03 1.18 10.45
CA PRO A 35 3.79 1.46 11.18
C PRO A 35 4.03 2.23 12.49
N CYS A 36 5.21 2.08 13.10
CA CYS A 36 5.61 2.84 14.27
C CYS A 36 5.77 4.33 13.92
N LEU A 37 6.43 4.62 12.80
CA LEU A 37 6.63 5.99 12.32
C LEU A 37 5.32 6.64 11.90
N GLU A 38 4.43 5.88 11.26
CA GLU A 38 3.11 6.36 10.87
C GLU A 38 2.27 6.76 12.09
N THR A 39 2.24 5.91 13.11
CA THR A 39 1.54 6.19 14.38
C THR A 39 2.09 7.43 15.10
N MET A 40 3.41 7.64 15.06
CA MET A 40 4.06 8.79 15.70
C MET A 40 4.03 10.06 14.84
N SER A 41 3.63 9.95 13.57
CA SER A 41 3.61 11.08 12.66
C SER A 41 2.49 12.07 13.01
N GLN A 42 2.75 13.35 12.76
CA GLN A 42 1.80 14.43 12.97
C GLN A 42 1.71 15.26 11.70
N VAL A 43 0.48 15.49 11.23
CA VAL A 43 0.21 16.36 10.09
C VAL A 43 -0.21 17.73 10.58
N ARG A 44 0.50 18.77 10.16
CA ARG A 44 0.16 20.18 10.43
C ARG A 44 0.27 20.99 9.16
N SER A 45 -0.81 21.66 8.76
CA SER A 45 -0.84 22.52 7.55
C SER A 45 -0.36 21.79 6.28
N GLY A 46 -0.71 20.51 6.14
CA GLY A 46 -0.32 19.66 5.02
C GLY A 46 1.14 19.20 5.02
N LEU A 47 1.92 19.53 6.06
CA LEU A 47 3.26 19.01 6.28
C LEU A 47 3.20 17.89 7.32
N MET A 48 3.75 16.72 7.00
CA MET A 48 3.87 15.63 7.94
C MET A 48 5.22 15.70 8.66
N THR A 49 5.22 15.44 9.96
CA THR A 49 6.42 15.49 10.80
C THR A 49 6.46 14.31 11.72
N VAL A 50 7.65 13.76 11.96
CA VAL A 50 7.86 12.65 12.89
C VAL A 50 9.05 12.95 13.80
N GLY A 51 8.84 12.82 15.10
CA GLY A 51 9.89 13.02 16.11
C GLY A 51 10.63 11.72 16.37
N CYS A 52 11.96 11.76 16.41
CA CYS A 52 12.75 10.60 16.81
C CYS A 52 12.65 10.35 18.33
N PRO A 53 12.24 9.15 18.78
CA PRO A 53 12.20 8.79 20.20
C PRO A 53 13.56 8.85 20.92
N LEU A 54 14.66 8.58 20.19
CA LEU A 54 16.00 8.46 20.78
C LEU A 54 16.70 9.81 20.96
N CYS A 55 16.60 10.70 19.96
CA CYS A 55 17.35 11.97 19.98
C CYS A 55 16.47 13.22 19.89
N ARG A 56 15.13 13.07 19.87
CA ARG A 56 14.13 14.15 19.80
C ARG A 56 14.22 15.03 18.53
N ARG A 57 15.04 14.65 17.54
CA ARG A 57 15.14 15.38 16.27
C ARG A 57 13.89 15.11 15.43
N VAL A 58 13.30 16.19 14.91
CA VAL A 58 12.12 16.13 14.04
C VAL A 58 12.56 15.94 12.60
N THR A 59 11.91 15.00 11.91
CA THR A 59 12.03 14.78 10.48
C THR A 59 10.77 15.34 9.82
N CYS A 60 10.95 16.28 8.90
CA CYS A 60 9.87 16.90 8.14
C CYS A 60 9.74 16.23 6.79
N ILE A 61 8.51 15.85 6.43
CA ILE A 61 8.16 15.18 5.18
C ILE A 61 7.42 16.17 4.30
N GLY A 62 7.82 16.26 3.03
CA GLY A 62 7.23 17.17 2.06
C GLY A 62 5.72 17.00 1.91
N ARG A 63 5.02 18.04 1.46
CA ARG A 63 3.57 17.96 1.25
C ARG A 63 3.25 16.92 0.18
N GLY A 64 2.28 16.05 0.47
CA GLY A 64 1.81 15.04 -0.47
C GLY A 64 2.73 13.82 -0.61
N LEU A 65 3.77 13.69 0.23
CA LEU A 65 4.59 12.48 0.31
C LEU A 65 4.21 11.66 1.54
N SER A 66 4.23 10.33 1.39
CA SER A 66 4.12 9.40 2.50
C SER A 66 5.46 9.21 3.21
N LEU A 67 5.45 8.54 4.38
CA LEU A 67 6.69 8.16 5.07
C LEU A 67 7.51 7.18 4.23
N GLN A 68 6.84 6.27 3.53
CA GLN A 68 7.50 5.28 2.68
C GLN A 68 8.23 5.91 1.49
N GLU A 69 7.70 7.01 0.95
CA GLU A 69 8.31 7.73 -0.18
C GLU A 69 9.47 8.61 0.27
N ALA A 70 9.37 9.21 1.46
CA ALA A 70 10.34 10.20 1.93
C ALA A 70 11.51 9.61 2.74
N LEU A 71 11.31 8.47 3.40
CA LEU A 71 12.31 7.86 4.29
C LEU A 71 12.98 6.64 3.67
N TRP A 72 14.29 6.58 3.82
CA TRP A 72 15.11 5.50 3.28
C TRP A 72 14.93 4.21 4.08
N VAL A 73 15.03 3.07 3.43
CA VAL A 73 15.09 1.78 4.11
C VAL A 73 16.52 1.56 4.64
N ASN A 74 16.65 0.97 5.82
CA ASN A 74 17.96 0.56 6.33
C ASN A 74 18.39 -0.75 5.65
N ASN A 75 19.25 -0.64 4.64
CA ASN A 75 19.74 -1.80 3.87
C ASN A 75 20.42 -2.86 4.75
N LYS A 76 21.18 -2.44 5.77
CA LYS A 76 21.87 -3.38 6.66
C LYS A 76 20.86 -4.26 7.41
N LEU A 77 19.75 -3.68 7.86
CA LEU A 77 18.69 -4.44 8.51
C LEU A 77 17.90 -5.26 7.50
N TRP A 78 17.59 -4.68 6.34
CA TRP A 78 16.88 -5.35 5.26
C TRP A 78 17.55 -6.66 4.80
N GLU A 79 18.88 -6.66 4.69
CA GLU A 79 19.68 -7.83 4.34
C GLU A 79 19.64 -8.94 5.42
N GLN A 80 19.33 -8.59 6.67
CA GLN A 80 19.27 -9.52 7.79
C GLN A 80 17.86 -10.07 8.08
N ILE A 81 16.82 -9.51 7.45
CA ILE A 81 15.45 -10.01 7.64
C ILE A 81 15.36 -11.43 7.03
N PRO A 82 14.84 -12.43 7.75
CA PRO A 82 14.58 -13.75 7.19
C PRO A 82 13.67 -13.63 5.96
N GLU A 83 13.97 -14.38 4.90
CA GLU A 83 12.98 -14.60 3.84
C GLU A 83 11.93 -15.53 4.43
N GLU A 84 10.83 -14.98 4.95
CA GLU A 84 9.68 -15.78 5.37
C GLU A 84 9.09 -16.42 4.10
N GLU A 85 9.15 -17.75 4.01
CA GLU A 85 8.52 -18.54 2.95
C GLU A 85 7.00 -18.38 3.11
N GLU A 86 6.31 -17.88 2.09
CA GLU A 86 4.84 -17.81 2.05
C GLU A 86 4.31 -19.24 2.09
N GLU A 87 3.78 -19.71 3.23
CA GLU A 87 3.03 -20.96 3.30
C GLU A 87 1.71 -20.75 2.53
N GLU A 88 1.68 -21.24 1.28
CA GLU A 88 0.47 -21.28 0.43
C GLU A 88 -0.62 -22.09 1.16
N GLU A 89 -1.72 -21.44 1.57
CA GLU A 89 -2.89 -22.17 2.07
C GLU A 89 -3.54 -22.95 0.91
N GLU A 90 -3.33 -24.26 0.87
CA GLU A 90 -3.97 -25.19 -0.06
C GLU A 90 -5.48 -25.31 0.28
N ASP A 91 -6.35 -24.71 -0.54
CA ASP A 91 -7.80 -24.87 -0.49
C ASP A 91 -8.18 -26.30 -0.97
N GLU A 92 -8.59 -27.18 -0.05
CA GLU A 92 -9.09 -28.53 -0.35
C GLU A 92 -10.54 -28.48 -0.89
N GLU A 93 -10.71 -28.43 -2.21
CA GLU A 93 -12.00 -28.65 -2.88
C GLU A 93 -12.19 -30.15 -3.22
N GLU A 94 -13.01 -30.87 -2.45
CA GLU A 94 -13.45 -32.25 -2.75
C GLU A 94 -14.99 -32.36 -2.72
N GLY A 95 -15.57 -32.80 -3.84
CA GLY A 95 -17.01 -33.07 -3.96
C GLY A 95 -17.48 -33.47 -5.37
N ASP A 96 -17.05 -34.64 -5.85
CA ASP A 96 -17.50 -35.35 -7.07
C ASP A 96 -18.92 -35.96 -6.93
N GLY A 97 -19.69 -36.04 -8.03
CA GLY A 97 -20.91 -36.88 -8.09
C GLY A 97 -21.92 -36.61 -9.22
N LEU A 98 -21.60 -37.03 -10.46
CA LEU A 98 -22.45 -37.08 -11.67
C LEU A 98 -23.72 -37.99 -11.49
N LYS A 99 -24.86 -37.91 -12.22
CA LYS A 99 -25.03 -38.09 -13.70
C LYS A 99 -26.52 -38.17 -14.15
N GLY A 100 -26.82 -37.66 -15.37
CA GLY A 100 -27.83 -38.17 -16.33
C GLY A 100 -29.22 -37.49 -16.32
N LYS A 101 -29.83 -37.08 -17.45
CA LYS A 101 -29.95 -37.73 -18.77
C LYS A 101 -30.19 -36.73 -19.91
N SER A 102 -29.84 -37.19 -21.12
CA SER A 102 -29.89 -36.55 -22.45
C SER A 102 -31.28 -36.28 -23.03
N GLU A 103 -31.29 -35.47 -24.11
CA GLU A 103 -32.05 -35.52 -25.39
C GLU A 103 -32.38 -34.08 -25.83
N GLU A 104 -31.57 -33.47 -26.71
CA GLU A 104 -31.68 -33.44 -28.19
C GLU A 104 -32.75 -32.45 -28.70
N GLU A 105 -32.30 -31.31 -29.25
CA GLU A 105 -32.62 -30.84 -30.61
C GLU A 105 -32.24 -29.35 -30.85
N ARG A 106 -31.29 -29.17 -31.77
CA ARG A 106 -31.30 -28.25 -32.93
C ARG A 106 -32.13 -26.94 -32.85
N MET A 107 -31.47 -25.80 -33.07
CA MET A 107 -31.59 -24.88 -34.25
C MET A 107 -31.35 -23.39 -33.91
N GLN A 108 -30.38 -22.81 -34.63
CA GLN A 108 -30.41 -21.47 -35.25
C GLN A 108 -30.28 -20.17 -34.42
N ALA A 109 -29.09 -19.58 -34.55
CA ALA A 109 -28.74 -18.16 -34.78
C ALA A 109 -29.79 -17.06 -34.52
N LYS A 110 -29.44 -16.14 -33.60
CA LYS A 110 -29.19 -14.71 -33.90
C LYS A 110 -28.73 -13.95 -32.65
N GLN A 111 -27.65 -13.20 -32.82
CA GLN A 111 -27.04 -12.32 -31.83
C GLN A 111 -27.74 -10.95 -31.87
N GLN A 112 -28.14 -10.42 -30.71
CA GLN A 112 -28.05 -9.01 -30.29
C GLN A 112 -28.85 -8.77 -28.98
N PRO A 113 -28.21 -8.17 -27.97
CA PRO A 113 -28.79 -7.00 -27.29
C PRO A 113 -27.75 -5.86 -27.31
N SER A 114 -28.07 -4.66 -27.77
CA SER A 114 -28.89 -3.61 -27.14
C SER A 114 -28.28 -3.04 -25.85
N SER A 115 -27.53 -1.94 -25.98
CA SER A 115 -27.53 -0.75 -25.10
C SER A 115 -26.39 0.17 -25.57
N GLN A 116 -26.66 1.11 -26.49
CA GLN A 116 -26.83 2.55 -26.21
C GLN A 116 -25.74 3.11 -25.28
N ALA A 117 -24.73 3.79 -25.84
CA ALA A 117 -24.70 5.24 -26.14
C ALA A 117 -24.37 6.07 -24.89
N GLY A 118 -23.54 7.11 -24.93
CA GLY A 118 -22.85 7.76 -26.04
C GLY A 118 -21.91 8.82 -25.44
N TRP A 119 -20.77 8.98 -26.06
CA TRP A 119 -19.79 10.02 -25.74
C TRP A 119 -20.23 11.28 -26.46
N TRP A 120 -20.51 12.36 -25.72
CA TRP A 120 -20.68 13.68 -26.31
C TRP A 120 -19.79 14.68 -25.60
N VAL A 121 -18.79 15.06 -26.38
CA VAL A 121 -17.78 16.08 -26.22
C VAL A 121 -18.43 17.41 -25.86
N HIS A 122 -18.01 18.04 -24.76
CA HIS A 122 -18.39 19.43 -24.51
C HIS A 122 -17.41 20.35 -25.22
N GLU A 123 -17.96 20.96 -26.26
CA GLU A 123 -17.34 21.90 -27.18
C GLU A 123 -17.08 23.26 -26.52
N SER A 124 -15.89 23.78 -26.81
CA SER A 124 -15.45 25.15 -26.56
C SER A 124 -16.39 26.18 -27.21
N LYS A 125 -16.83 27.18 -26.44
CA LYS A 125 -17.21 28.46 -27.04
C LYS A 125 -16.75 29.64 -26.19
N HIS A 126 -15.78 30.36 -26.76
CA HIS A 126 -15.40 31.72 -26.43
C HIS A 126 -16.62 32.61 -26.17
N SER A 127 -16.57 33.41 -25.10
CA SER A 127 -17.35 34.65 -25.01
C SER A 127 -16.45 35.80 -24.58
N HIS A 128 -16.57 36.89 -25.34
CA HIS A 128 -15.77 38.09 -25.28
C HIS A 128 -16.12 38.99 -24.08
N ARG A 129 -15.08 39.71 -23.63
CA ARG A 129 -15.05 41.00 -22.92
C ARG A 129 -16.38 41.76 -22.76
N ARG A 130 -16.61 42.28 -21.55
CA ARG A 130 -17.01 43.68 -21.34
C ARG A 130 -16.52 44.18 -19.97
N THR A 131 -15.77 45.26 -20.04
CA THR A 131 -15.21 46.08 -18.96
C THR A 131 -16.31 46.90 -18.27
N ASN A 132 -16.17 47.10 -16.96
CA ASN A 132 -16.76 48.24 -16.25
C ASN A 132 -15.62 49.16 -15.82
#